data_AF-A0A939LQY3-F1
#
_entry.id   AF-A0A939LQY3-F1
#
_cell.length_a   1.000
_cell.length_b   1.000
_cell.length_c   1.000
_cell.angle_alpha   90.00
_cell.angle_beta   90.00
_cell.angle_gamma   90.00
#
_symmetry.space_group_name_H-M   'P 1'
#
loop_
_entity.id
_entity.type
_entity.pdbx_description
1 polymer ?
#
loop_
_entity_poly.entity_id
_entity_poly.type
_entity_poly.pdbx_seq_one_letter_code
_entity_poly.pdbx_strand_id
1 'polypeptide(L)'
;MTAPSRRLARALCAFALTVTTAVAGALAAAAAPATTGEPLLCTGLIQSQQVYSDVRVPDGATCSIYLVGIHGDLLVDRGGSVRVTRSSVVGDLISSETASLTASTVHGRVWLDDAGYLALTEATVVGSVMGRSNGIDFYQADVGQSLNVTVLGAAILREVSVGGWLNLPSKPGTRIDLSEITAHRGLTVKDAGTLSLCSVDVAEHLIIRDVRRAAAGYPNSDGGSCQGRQPSWGPDSYVVDVGGSALLEGNGTFQLRRLDVAEYLACVDNGEIVLDAGSGPDEPLVTAGLGRRGQC
;
A
#
# COMPACT_ATOMS: atom_id res chain seq x y z
N MET A 1 -40.54 -62.81 -3.39
CA MET A 1 -40.52 -62.45 -4.82
C MET A 1 -39.27 -61.63 -5.06
N THR A 2 -38.29 -62.23 -5.72
CA THR A 2 -36.96 -61.71 -6.02
C THR A 2 -36.90 -61.34 -7.51
N ALA A 3 -36.41 -60.14 -7.82
CA ALA A 3 -36.11 -59.67 -9.18
C ALA A 3 -35.04 -58.55 -9.12
N PRO A 4 -34.22 -58.35 -10.18
CA PRO A 4 -32.76 -58.44 -10.03
C PRO A 4 -31.96 -57.17 -10.35
N SER A 5 -30.68 -57.24 -9.98
CA SER A 5 -29.55 -56.39 -10.35
C SER A 5 -29.15 -56.44 -11.84
N ARG A 6 -28.78 -55.29 -12.43
CA ARG A 6 -27.85 -55.11 -13.59
C ARG A 6 -27.24 -53.70 -13.45
N ARG A 7 -25.99 -53.45 -13.03
CA ARG A 7 -24.66 -53.66 -13.67
C ARG A 7 -24.57 -53.31 -15.16
N LEU A 8 -23.66 -52.38 -15.43
CA LEU A 8 -22.81 -52.18 -16.63
C LEU A 8 -23.34 -51.37 -17.83
N ALA A 9 -22.79 -50.15 -17.97
CA ALA A 9 -22.24 -49.60 -19.22
C ALA A 9 -21.25 -48.48 -18.82
N ARG A 10 -19.94 -48.75 -18.63
CA ARG A 10 -18.89 -48.71 -19.65
C ARG A 10 -19.04 -47.55 -20.64
N ALA A 11 -18.35 -46.45 -20.37
CA ALA A 11 -17.77 -45.59 -21.39
C ALA A 11 -16.38 -45.17 -20.93
N LEU A 12 -15.39 -45.92 -21.45
CA LEU A 12 -13.99 -45.56 -21.46
C LEU A 12 -13.81 -44.39 -22.43
N CYS A 13 -13.40 -43.22 -21.93
CA CYS A 13 -12.71 -42.23 -22.76
C CYS A 13 -11.28 -42.13 -22.26
N ALA A 14 -10.40 -42.88 -22.91
CA ALA A 14 -8.98 -42.71 -22.85
C ALA A 14 -8.63 -41.34 -23.47
N PHE A 15 -8.29 -40.36 -22.64
CA PHE A 15 -7.61 -39.16 -23.13
C PHE A 15 -6.11 -39.43 -23.09
N ALA A 16 -5.54 -39.52 -24.29
CA ALA A 16 -4.13 -39.75 -24.52
C ALA A 16 -3.29 -38.57 -24.02
N LEU A 17 -2.14 -38.94 -23.44
CA LEU A 17 -1.01 -38.07 -23.14
C LEU A 17 -0.61 -37.22 -24.36
N THR A 18 -0.50 -35.91 -24.14
CA THR A 18 0.53 -35.10 -24.78
C THR A 18 1.24 -34.31 -23.69
N VAL A 19 2.37 -34.85 -23.23
CA VAL A 19 3.32 -34.15 -22.36
C VAL A 19 4.16 -33.25 -23.26
N THR A 20 3.82 -31.98 -23.32
CA THR A 20 4.69 -30.94 -23.89
C THR A 20 5.63 -30.45 -22.79
N THR A 21 6.84 -31.00 -22.76
CA THR A 21 7.96 -30.43 -21.99
C THR A 21 8.36 -29.09 -22.61
N ALA A 22 7.81 -28.00 -22.09
CA ALA A 22 8.33 -26.67 -22.36
C ALA A 22 9.64 -26.49 -21.58
N VAL A 23 10.76 -26.50 -22.30
CA VAL A 23 12.06 -26.07 -21.77
C VAL A 23 11.96 -24.56 -21.57
N ALA A 24 11.63 -24.13 -20.36
CA ALA A 24 11.75 -22.73 -19.96
C ALA A 24 13.25 -22.40 -19.89
N GLY A 25 13.76 -21.79 -20.95
CA GLY A 25 15.10 -21.21 -20.96
C GLY A 25 15.20 -20.18 -19.86
N ALA A 26 16.04 -20.46 -18.86
CA ALA A 26 16.47 -19.47 -17.89
C ALA A 26 17.25 -18.39 -18.64
N LEU A 27 16.57 -17.29 -19.01
CA LEU A 27 17.24 -16.05 -19.32
C LEU A 27 17.86 -15.56 -18.01
N ALA A 28 19.12 -15.93 -17.79
CA ALA A 28 19.97 -15.25 -16.83
C ALA A 28 20.01 -13.80 -17.27
N ALA A 29 19.18 -12.96 -16.66
CA ALA A 29 19.35 -11.52 -16.73
C ALA A 29 20.78 -11.25 -16.26
N ALA A 30 21.63 -10.85 -17.19
CA ALA A 30 22.97 -10.40 -16.88
C ALA A 30 22.81 -9.23 -15.91
N ALA A 31 23.06 -9.47 -14.63
CA ALA A 31 23.23 -8.40 -13.66
C ALA A 31 24.31 -7.49 -14.23
N ALA A 32 23.97 -6.22 -14.47
CA ALA A 32 24.94 -5.23 -14.88
C ALA A 32 26.11 -5.25 -13.87
N PRO A 33 27.36 -5.12 -14.32
CA PRO A 33 28.50 -5.08 -13.41
C PRO A 33 28.28 -3.94 -12.41
N ALA A 34 28.22 -4.27 -11.12
CA ALA A 34 28.28 -3.28 -10.06
C ALA A 34 29.57 -2.49 -10.27
N THR A 35 29.46 -1.21 -10.59
CA THR A 35 30.61 -0.30 -10.64
C THR A 35 31.22 -0.30 -9.25
N THR A 36 32.33 -1.01 -9.07
CA THR A 36 33.11 -1.09 -7.82
C THR A 36 33.88 0.21 -7.55
N GLY A 37 33.25 1.36 -7.79
CA GLY A 37 33.72 2.66 -7.34
C GLY A 37 33.27 2.88 -5.90
N GLU A 38 34.08 3.57 -5.11
CA GLU A 38 33.62 4.02 -3.79
C GLU A 38 32.39 4.94 -3.96
N PRO A 39 31.39 4.85 -3.06
CA PRO A 39 30.22 5.72 -3.13
C PRO A 39 30.63 7.20 -3.04
N LEU A 40 29.95 8.04 -3.81
CA LEU A 40 30.05 9.49 -3.66
C LEU A 40 29.41 9.90 -2.33
N LEU A 41 30.23 10.40 -1.41
CA LEU A 41 29.73 10.93 -0.14
C LEU A 41 29.04 12.28 -0.37
N CYS A 42 27.78 12.38 0.06
CA CYS A 42 27.02 13.63 0.02
C CYS A 42 26.83 14.20 1.42
N THR A 43 27.51 15.31 1.70
CA THR A 43 27.42 16.04 2.98
C THR A 43 26.89 17.46 2.82
N GLY A 44 26.30 17.77 1.65
CA GLY A 44 25.83 19.10 1.29
C GLY A 44 24.89 19.07 0.10
N LEU A 45 25.27 19.71 -1.01
CA LEU A 45 24.43 19.84 -2.20
C LEU A 45 25.06 19.14 -3.41
N ILE A 46 24.27 18.32 -4.09
CA ILE A 46 24.54 17.82 -5.44
C ILE A 46 23.48 18.41 -6.36
N GLN A 47 23.87 19.10 -7.43
CA GLN A 47 22.91 19.75 -8.31
C GLN A 47 23.31 19.72 -9.79
N SER A 48 22.30 19.63 -10.66
CA SER A 48 22.42 19.84 -12.12
C SER A 48 23.48 18.99 -12.81
N GLN A 49 23.62 17.72 -12.42
CA GLN A 49 24.61 16.81 -12.99
C GLN A 49 24.16 15.35 -13.00
N GLN A 50 24.90 14.50 -13.69
CA GLN A 50 24.72 13.05 -13.65
C GLN A 50 25.82 12.44 -12.77
N VAL A 51 25.44 11.52 -11.88
CA VAL A 51 26.36 10.77 -11.00
C VAL A 51 26.34 9.31 -11.44
N TYR A 52 27.47 8.76 -11.86
CA TYR A 52 27.61 7.38 -12.35
C TYR A 52 28.24 6.46 -11.30
N SER A 53 27.76 6.58 -10.07
CA SER A 53 28.16 5.78 -8.92
C SER A 53 27.02 5.81 -7.90
N ASP A 54 27.13 4.98 -6.89
CA ASP A 54 26.30 5.11 -5.70
C ASP A 54 26.55 6.46 -5.03
N VAL A 55 25.52 6.97 -4.35
CA VAL A 55 25.58 8.17 -3.50
C VAL A 55 25.26 7.74 -2.07
N ARG A 56 26.11 8.12 -1.12
CA ARG A 56 25.91 7.82 0.29
C ARG A 56 25.82 9.10 1.11
N VAL A 57 24.78 9.22 1.91
CA VAL A 57 24.62 10.26 2.92
C VAL A 57 25.07 9.66 4.26
N PRO A 58 26.25 10.05 4.77
CA PRO A 58 26.78 9.47 6.00
C PRO A 58 26.03 9.96 7.24
N ASP A 59 26.27 9.29 8.36
CA ASP A 59 25.71 9.65 9.67
C ASP A 59 25.94 11.13 10.03
N GLY A 60 24.91 11.75 10.58
CA GLY A 60 24.87 13.17 10.96
C GLY A 60 24.89 14.17 9.78
N ALA A 61 25.03 13.70 8.53
CA ALA A 61 25.06 14.58 7.37
C ALA A 61 23.66 14.85 6.81
N THR A 62 23.49 16.04 6.24
CA THR A 62 22.31 16.38 5.45
C THR A 62 22.72 16.59 4.00
N CYS A 63 22.04 15.90 3.09
CA CYS A 63 22.25 15.98 1.66
C CYS A 63 21.02 16.54 0.96
N SER A 64 21.21 17.51 0.07
CA SER A 64 20.22 17.98 -0.88
C SER A 64 20.64 17.58 -2.29
N ILE A 65 19.73 16.98 -3.04
CA ILE A 65 19.94 16.50 -4.41
C ILE A 65 18.90 17.18 -5.29
N TYR A 66 19.33 17.98 -6.26
CA TYR A 66 18.42 18.78 -7.09
C TYR A 66 18.79 18.73 -8.57
N LEU A 67 17.84 18.31 -9.43
CA LEU A 67 18.09 18.14 -10.88
C LEU A 67 19.29 17.21 -11.16
N VAL A 68 19.35 16.07 -10.46
CA VAL A 68 20.42 15.08 -10.59
C VAL A 68 19.86 13.76 -11.10
N GLY A 69 20.59 13.08 -11.97
CA GLY A 69 20.36 11.65 -12.23
C GLY A 69 21.47 10.82 -11.59
N ILE A 70 21.10 9.95 -10.67
CA ILE A 70 22.01 9.01 -9.99
C ILE A 70 21.89 7.67 -10.70
N HIS A 71 22.97 7.23 -11.35
CA HIS A 71 23.09 5.91 -11.98
C HIS A 71 23.79 4.95 -11.04
N GLY A 72 23.13 4.68 -9.92
CA GLY A 72 23.58 3.87 -8.80
C GLY A 72 22.56 3.95 -7.69
N ASP A 73 22.90 3.37 -6.54
CA ASP A 73 22.03 3.36 -5.37
C ASP A 73 22.18 4.66 -4.57
N LEU A 74 21.10 5.08 -3.90
CA LEU A 74 21.12 6.15 -2.92
C LEU A 74 21.01 5.55 -1.52
N LEU A 75 22.08 5.64 -0.74
CA LEU A 75 22.16 5.11 0.61
C LEU A 75 22.12 6.25 1.63
N VAL A 76 21.25 6.13 2.64
CA VAL A 76 21.15 7.07 3.76
C VAL A 76 21.40 6.32 5.04
N ASP A 77 22.55 6.60 5.66
CA ASP A 77 22.92 6.00 6.92
C ASP A 77 22.02 6.53 8.05
N ARG A 78 22.01 5.81 9.18
CA ARG A 78 21.37 6.26 10.42
C ARG A 78 21.87 7.66 10.79
N GLY A 79 21.00 8.53 11.31
CA GLY A 79 21.32 9.93 11.62
C GLY A 79 21.51 10.84 10.40
N GLY A 80 21.59 10.28 9.18
CA GLY A 80 21.63 11.04 7.94
C GLY A 80 20.25 11.57 7.51
N SER A 81 20.24 12.55 6.62
CA SER A 81 19.00 13.06 6.02
C SER A 81 19.21 13.42 4.56
N VAL A 82 18.30 12.97 3.68
CA VAL A 82 18.34 13.32 2.27
C VAL A 82 17.05 14.00 1.82
N ARG A 83 17.19 15.08 1.05
CA ARG A 83 16.11 15.70 0.26
C ARG A 83 16.46 15.59 -1.21
N VAL A 84 15.65 14.86 -1.96
CA VAL A 84 15.78 14.65 -3.40
C VAL A 84 14.64 15.39 -4.09
N THR A 85 14.97 16.30 -5.00
CA THR A 85 13.98 17.13 -5.68
C THR A 85 14.25 17.16 -7.18
N ARG A 86 13.20 16.91 -7.99
CA ARG A 86 13.28 16.90 -9.46
C ARG A 86 14.45 16.07 -9.99
N SER A 87 14.66 14.90 -9.40
CA SER A 87 15.84 14.07 -9.66
C SER A 87 15.41 12.62 -9.90
N SER A 88 16.32 11.81 -10.45
CA SER A 88 16.10 10.38 -10.66
C SER A 88 17.19 9.54 -9.99
N VAL A 89 16.78 8.38 -9.47
CA VAL A 89 17.67 7.33 -8.97
C VAL A 89 17.45 6.09 -9.83
N VAL A 90 18.42 5.77 -10.69
CA VAL A 90 18.46 4.57 -11.53
C VAL A 90 19.12 3.44 -10.75
N GLY A 91 18.51 3.12 -9.61
CA GLY A 91 18.97 2.17 -8.61
C GLY A 91 17.96 2.10 -7.48
N ASP A 92 18.34 1.47 -6.38
CA ASP A 92 17.55 1.40 -5.16
C ASP A 92 17.80 2.63 -4.26
N LEU A 93 16.80 3.00 -3.46
CA LEU A 93 16.96 3.91 -2.33
C LEU A 93 16.91 3.08 -1.05
N ILE A 94 17.97 3.14 -0.26
CA ILE A 94 18.08 2.43 1.02
C ILE A 94 18.25 3.49 2.10
N SER A 95 17.30 3.56 3.03
CA SER A 95 17.34 4.54 4.11
C SER A 95 17.20 3.88 5.47
N SER A 96 18.15 4.18 6.36
CA SER A 96 18.06 3.90 7.78
C SER A 96 17.64 5.12 8.60
N GLU A 97 17.29 6.25 7.95
CA GLU A 97 16.86 7.48 8.61
C GLU A 97 15.86 8.27 7.73
N THR A 98 16.05 9.58 7.55
CA THR A 98 15.09 10.46 6.87
C THR A 98 15.37 10.55 5.38
N ALA A 99 14.39 10.22 4.55
CA ALA A 99 14.42 10.46 3.12
C ALA A 99 13.16 11.19 2.65
N SER A 100 13.34 12.27 1.89
CA SER A 100 12.24 13.04 1.29
C SER A 100 12.47 13.17 -0.21
N LEU A 101 11.48 12.75 -0.99
CA LEU A 101 11.49 12.80 -2.45
C LEU A 101 10.36 13.69 -2.93
N THR A 102 10.69 14.68 -3.74
CA THR A 102 9.72 15.61 -4.32
C THR A 102 9.88 15.66 -5.84
N ALA A 103 8.80 15.44 -6.60
CA ALA A 103 8.83 15.48 -8.06
C ALA A 103 9.95 14.59 -8.63
N SER A 104 10.20 13.44 -8.03
CA SER A 104 11.39 12.60 -8.29
C SER A 104 11.00 11.15 -8.57
N THR A 105 11.90 10.41 -9.23
CA THR A 105 11.66 9.01 -9.59
C THR A 105 12.76 8.10 -9.05
N VAL A 106 12.37 7.02 -8.39
CA VAL A 106 13.26 5.89 -8.07
C VAL A 106 12.88 4.73 -8.98
N HIS A 107 13.81 4.31 -9.84
CA HIS A 107 13.55 3.21 -10.79
C HIS A 107 13.65 1.83 -10.13
N GLY A 108 14.42 1.71 -9.06
CA GLY A 108 14.49 0.52 -8.24
C GLY A 108 13.42 0.51 -7.14
N ARG A 109 13.78 -0.12 -6.03
CA ARG A 109 12.98 -0.26 -4.82
C ARG A 109 13.37 0.80 -3.79
N VAL A 110 12.49 1.02 -2.83
CA VAL A 110 12.82 1.74 -1.60
C VAL A 110 12.84 0.75 -0.44
N TRP A 111 13.96 0.63 0.25
CA TRP A 111 14.13 -0.20 1.44
C TRP A 111 14.31 0.68 2.68
N LEU A 112 13.44 0.47 3.67
CA LEU A 112 13.43 1.19 4.94
C LEU A 112 13.99 0.28 6.03
N ASP A 113 15.23 0.54 6.44
CA ASP A 113 15.92 -0.20 7.50
C ASP A 113 15.79 0.55 8.82
N ASP A 114 14.61 0.44 9.43
CA ASP A 114 14.25 1.15 10.67
C ASP A 114 14.30 2.67 10.52
N ALA A 115 13.93 3.14 9.32
CA ALA A 115 13.96 4.54 8.95
C ALA A 115 13.17 5.42 9.93
N GLY A 116 13.67 6.62 10.21
CA GLY A 116 12.94 7.62 10.96
C GLY A 116 11.69 8.10 10.21
N TYR A 117 11.84 8.36 8.90
CA TYR A 117 10.74 8.91 8.10
C TYR A 117 11.00 8.79 6.60
N LEU A 118 9.96 8.43 5.82
CA LEU A 118 9.97 8.52 4.36
C LEU A 118 8.84 9.42 3.89
N ALA A 119 9.18 10.47 3.13
CA ALA A 119 8.20 11.33 2.47
C ALA A 119 8.29 11.22 0.95
N LEU A 120 7.17 11.00 0.29
CA LEU A 120 7.03 11.02 -1.17
C LEU A 120 6.02 12.11 -1.54
N THR A 121 6.41 13.05 -2.38
CA THR A 121 5.54 14.15 -2.83
C THR A 121 5.66 14.27 -4.33
N GLU A 122 4.58 14.05 -5.08
CA GLU A 122 4.63 14.06 -6.55
C GLU A 122 5.72 13.10 -7.08
N ALA A 123 5.93 11.97 -6.40
CA ALA A 123 7.08 11.09 -6.63
C ALA A 123 6.64 9.70 -7.09
N THR A 124 7.49 9.06 -7.88
CA THR A 124 7.25 7.71 -8.40
C THR A 124 8.34 6.77 -7.91
N VAL A 125 7.93 5.64 -7.33
CA VAL A 125 8.79 4.50 -7.08
C VAL A 125 8.35 3.39 -8.03
N VAL A 126 9.14 3.10 -9.06
CA VAL A 126 8.79 2.09 -10.06
C VAL A 126 8.72 0.69 -9.44
N GLY A 127 9.62 0.40 -8.50
CA GLY A 127 9.63 -0.84 -7.74
C GLY A 127 8.66 -0.84 -6.57
N SER A 128 9.00 -1.66 -5.57
CA SER A 128 8.26 -1.76 -4.31
C SER A 128 8.88 -0.84 -3.25
N VAL A 129 8.06 -0.39 -2.31
CA VAL A 129 8.51 0.24 -1.06
C VAL A 129 8.32 -0.77 0.07
N MET A 130 9.38 -1.08 0.82
CA MET A 130 9.29 -2.11 1.86
C MET A 130 10.19 -1.83 3.06
N GLY A 131 9.90 -2.48 4.18
CA GLY A 131 10.74 -2.44 5.38
C GLY A 131 9.98 -1.92 6.59
N ARG A 132 10.67 -1.15 7.43
CA ARG A 132 10.14 -0.62 8.69
C ARG A 132 10.49 0.86 8.83
N SER A 133 9.51 1.67 9.21
CA SER A 133 9.69 3.11 9.39
C SER A 133 8.89 3.64 10.58
N ASN A 134 9.43 4.63 11.28
CA ASN A 134 8.66 5.35 12.29
C ASN A 134 7.51 6.17 11.65
N GLY A 135 7.70 6.72 10.46
CA GLY A 135 6.56 7.26 9.71
C GLY A 135 6.74 7.26 8.20
N ILE A 136 5.60 7.29 7.51
CA ILE A 136 5.54 7.51 6.06
C ILE A 136 4.50 8.58 5.76
N ASP A 137 4.81 9.47 4.82
CA ASP A 137 3.90 10.54 4.37
C ASP A 137 3.98 10.68 2.85
N PHE A 138 2.97 10.14 2.18
CA PHE A 138 2.90 10.09 0.73
C PHE A 138 1.79 10.99 0.23
N TYR A 139 2.12 11.89 -0.68
CA TYR A 139 1.19 12.80 -1.33
C TYR A 139 1.40 12.78 -2.84
N GLN A 140 0.35 12.50 -3.60
CA GLN A 140 0.43 12.44 -5.07
C GLN A 140 1.55 11.51 -5.54
N ALA A 141 1.59 10.31 -4.97
CA ALA A 141 2.70 9.37 -5.18
C ALA A 141 2.22 8.10 -5.90
N ASP A 142 3.11 7.51 -6.69
CA ASP A 142 2.87 6.22 -7.34
C ASP A 142 3.93 5.20 -6.91
N VAL A 143 3.48 4.04 -6.46
CA VAL A 143 4.31 2.87 -6.18
C VAL A 143 3.94 1.80 -7.18
N GLY A 144 4.80 1.56 -8.18
CA GLY A 144 4.51 0.69 -9.31
C GLY A 144 4.30 -0.78 -8.93
N GLN A 145 4.84 -1.19 -7.78
CA GLN A 145 4.62 -2.53 -7.22
C GLN A 145 3.96 -2.45 -5.83
N SER A 146 4.44 -3.20 -4.84
CA SER A 146 3.79 -3.28 -3.53
C SER A 146 4.35 -2.25 -2.55
N LEU A 147 3.51 -1.80 -1.62
CA LEU A 147 3.89 -1.01 -0.46
C LEU A 147 3.74 -1.89 0.79
N ASN A 148 4.85 -2.36 1.33
CA ASN A 148 4.91 -3.31 2.46
C ASN A 148 5.74 -2.73 3.60
N VAL A 149 5.16 -1.80 4.37
CA VAL A 149 5.89 -1.05 5.40
C VAL A 149 5.29 -1.31 6.76
N THR A 150 6.14 -1.75 7.70
CA THR A 150 5.79 -1.76 9.12
C THR A 150 5.90 -0.34 9.68
N VAL A 151 4.78 0.22 10.12
CA VAL A 151 4.67 1.60 10.59
C VAL A 151 4.73 1.64 12.12
N LEU A 152 5.66 2.40 12.70
CA LEU A 152 5.84 2.44 14.16
C LEU A 152 5.16 3.64 14.83
N GLY A 153 4.94 4.73 14.09
CA GLY A 153 4.40 5.99 14.61
C GLY A 153 3.15 6.44 13.85
N ALA A 154 3.30 6.83 12.57
CA ALA A 154 2.18 7.26 11.75
C ALA A 154 2.37 6.97 10.25
N ALA A 155 1.28 6.69 9.55
CA ALA A 155 1.24 6.64 8.08
C ALA A 155 0.14 7.57 7.57
N ILE A 156 0.53 8.50 6.69
CA ILE A 156 -0.40 9.43 6.04
C ILE A 156 -0.23 9.23 4.55
N LEU A 157 -1.28 8.79 3.87
CA LEU A 157 -1.26 8.55 2.44
C LEU A 157 -2.43 9.32 1.83
N ARG A 158 -2.11 10.18 0.86
CA ARG A 158 -3.08 11.01 0.15
C ARG A 158 -2.80 11.02 -1.34
N GLU A 159 -3.79 10.69 -2.15
CA GLU A 159 -3.66 10.63 -3.61
C GLU A 159 -2.53 9.68 -4.00
N VAL A 160 -2.62 8.42 -3.55
CA VAL A 160 -1.57 7.41 -3.75
C VAL A 160 -2.11 6.23 -4.55
N SER A 161 -1.36 5.85 -5.59
CA SER A 161 -1.60 4.64 -6.38
C SER A 161 -0.54 3.59 -6.03
N VAL A 162 -0.98 2.36 -5.77
CA VAL A 162 -0.10 1.21 -5.48
C VAL A 162 -0.46 0.06 -6.43
N GLY A 163 0.45 -0.27 -7.35
CA GLY A 163 0.25 -1.31 -8.37
C GLY A 163 0.10 -2.73 -7.81
N GLY A 164 0.61 -2.95 -6.60
CA GLY A 164 0.57 -4.22 -5.88
C GLY A 164 -0.29 -4.18 -4.63
N TRP A 165 0.10 -4.97 -3.63
CA TRP A 165 -0.55 -4.95 -2.32
C TRP A 165 -0.09 -3.74 -1.50
N LEU A 166 -1.04 -3.15 -0.78
CA LEU A 166 -0.79 -2.14 0.25
C LEU A 166 -0.90 -2.81 1.63
N ASN A 167 0.23 -3.13 2.24
CA ASN A 167 0.30 -3.78 3.55
C ASN A 167 0.98 -2.85 4.57
N LEU A 168 0.21 -2.47 5.59
CA LEU A 168 0.62 -1.58 6.67
C LEU A 168 0.44 -2.25 8.03
N PRO A 169 1.26 -3.26 8.38
CA PRO A 169 1.35 -3.71 9.77
C PRO A 169 1.89 -2.56 10.63
N SER A 170 1.43 -2.46 11.87
CA SER A 170 1.83 -1.34 12.73
C SER A 170 2.00 -1.73 14.19
N LYS A 171 2.38 -0.77 15.04
CA LYS A 171 2.36 -0.96 16.49
C LYS A 171 1.02 -0.51 17.07
N PRO A 172 0.58 -1.12 18.19
CA PRO A 172 -0.56 -0.59 18.94
C PRO A 172 -0.36 0.89 19.26
N GLY A 173 -1.35 1.71 18.90
CA GLY A 173 -1.30 3.17 19.08
C GLY A 173 -0.88 3.97 17.85
N THR A 174 -0.40 3.32 16.78
CA THR A 174 -0.08 3.97 15.50
C THR A 174 -1.33 4.56 14.85
N ARG A 175 -1.19 5.75 14.24
CA ARG A 175 -2.23 6.38 13.42
C ARG A 175 -2.00 6.09 11.94
N ILE A 176 -3.03 5.64 11.24
CA ILE A 176 -2.99 5.40 9.80
C ILE A 176 -4.15 6.15 9.15
N ASP A 177 -3.81 7.09 8.26
CA ASP A 177 -4.78 7.87 7.49
C ASP A 177 -4.57 7.60 6.00
N LEU A 178 -5.58 7.03 5.36
CA LEU A 178 -5.62 6.68 3.95
C LEU A 178 -6.71 7.51 3.27
N SER A 179 -6.32 8.39 2.36
CA SER A 179 -7.22 9.24 1.60
C SER A 179 -6.90 9.17 0.12
N GLU A 180 -7.90 9.00 -0.75
CA GLU A 180 -7.69 9.00 -2.22
C GLU A 180 -6.64 7.94 -2.62
N ILE A 181 -6.90 6.71 -2.19
CA ILE A 181 -5.99 5.59 -2.41
C ILE A 181 -6.56 4.69 -3.50
N THR A 182 -5.72 4.27 -4.42
CA THR A 182 -6.01 3.18 -5.34
C THR A 182 -5.02 2.04 -5.10
N ALA A 183 -5.51 0.94 -4.55
CA ALA A 183 -4.75 -0.30 -4.41
C ALA A 183 -5.21 -1.27 -5.51
N HIS A 184 -4.35 -1.50 -6.52
CA HIS A 184 -4.66 -2.36 -7.67
C HIS A 184 -4.71 -3.86 -7.33
N ARG A 185 -4.42 -4.21 -6.07
CA ARG A 185 -4.59 -5.55 -5.49
C ARG A 185 -5.41 -5.43 -4.22
N GLY A 186 -4.89 -5.84 -3.06
CA GLY A 186 -5.56 -5.68 -1.78
C GLY A 186 -4.88 -4.70 -0.83
N LEU A 187 -5.61 -4.36 0.23
CA LEU A 187 -5.21 -3.50 1.33
C LEU A 187 -5.27 -4.28 2.63
N THR A 188 -4.14 -4.39 3.34
CA THR A 188 -4.08 -4.94 4.70
C THR A 188 -3.59 -3.89 5.68
N VAL A 189 -4.35 -3.67 6.76
CA VAL A 189 -3.92 -2.88 7.92
C VAL A 189 -4.00 -3.73 9.17
N LYS A 190 -2.94 -3.72 9.98
CA LYS A 190 -2.87 -4.52 11.21
C LYS A 190 -2.38 -3.72 12.42
N ASP A 191 -2.95 -4.00 13.59
CA ASP A 191 -2.46 -3.58 14.92
C ASP A 191 -2.52 -2.05 15.17
N ALA A 192 -3.21 -1.29 14.32
CA ALA A 192 -3.23 0.17 14.40
C ALA A 192 -4.06 0.68 15.60
N GLY A 193 -3.62 1.80 16.19
CA GLY A 193 -4.37 2.50 17.23
C GLY A 193 -5.60 3.24 16.68
N THR A 194 -5.46 3.81 15.48
CA THR A 194 -6.55 4.44 14.72
C THR A 194 -6.33 4.23 13.23
N LEU A 195 -7.38 3.87 12.50
CA LEU A 195 -7.40 3.77 11.05
C LEU A 195 -8.50 4.67 10.49
N SER A 196 -8.16 5.43 9.46
CA SER A 196 -9.05 6.32 8.75
C SER A 196 -9.00 6.01 7.25
N LEU A 197 -10.12 5.60 6.67
CA LEU A 197 -10.28 5.33 5.24
C LEU A 197 -11.23 6.33 4.59
N CYS A 198 -10.79 7.01 3.54
CA CYS A 198 -11.57 7.99 2.80
C CYS A 198 -11.29 7.93 1.30
N SER A 199 -12.31 7.72 0.46
CA SER A 199 -12.11 7.62 -0.99
C SER A 199 -11.05 6.58 -1.35
N VAL A 200 -11.24 5.34 -0.89
CA VAL A 200 -10.28 4.25 -1.05
C VAL A 200 -10.87 3.21 -2.00
N ASP A 201 -10.16 2.90 -3.06
CA ASP A 201 -10.51 1.86 -4.03
C ASP A 201 -9.51 0.70 -3.90
N VAL A 202 -10.04 -0.50 -3.65
CA VAL A 202 -9.28 -1.73 -3.49
C VAL A 202 -9.79 -2.76 -4.49
N ALA A 203 -8.96 -3.13 -5.47
CA ALA A 203 -9.39 -4.02 -6.56
C ALA A 203 -9.74 -5.44 -6.09
N GLU A 204 -9.03 -5.94 -5.07
CA GLU A 204 -9.23 -7.28 -4.51
C GLU A 204 -9.78 -7.19 -3.08
N HIS A 205 -8.95 -7.44 -2.07
CA HIS A 205 -9.43 -7.64 -0.70
C HIS A 205 -9.03 -6.53 0.26
N LEU A 206 -9.98 -6.15 1.12
CA LEU A 206 -9.72 -5.29 2.27
C LEU A 206 -9.63 -6.14 3.53
N ILE A 207 -8.51 -6.07 4.25
CA ILE A 207 -8.29 -6.81 5.50
C ILE A 207 -7.87 -5.82 6.58
N ILE A 208 -8.70 -5.68 7.61
CA ILE A 208 -8.40 -4.85 8.78
C ILE A 208 -8.39 -5.75 10.01
N ARG A 209 -7.25 -5.80 10.71
CA ARG A 209 -7.02 -6.71 11.83
C ARG A 209 -6.50 -5.99 13.06
N ASP A 210 -7.07 -6.28 14.22
CA ASP A 210 -6.58 -5.81 15.52
C ASP A 210 -6.43 -4.28 15.59
N VAL A 211 -7.31 -3.56 14.88
CA VAL A 211 -7.33 -2.10 14.88
C VAL A 211 -8.27 -1.62 15.98
N ARG A 212 -7.77 -0.79 16.89
CA ARG A 212 -8.55 -0.33 18.06
C ARG A 212 -9.75 0.53 17.67
N ARG A 213 -9.58 1.43 16.69
CA ARG A 213 -10.64 2.27 16.12
C ARG A 213 -10.44 2.40 14.63
N ALA A 214 -11.43 2.03 13.83
CA ALA A 214 -11.42 2.21 12.38
C ALA A 214 -12.65 3.02 11.96
N ALA A 215 -12.46 3.97 11.07
CA ALA A 215 -13.53 4.71 10.42
C ALA A 215 -13.37 4.63 8.90
N ALA A 216 -14.44 4.30 8.20
CA ALA A 216 -14.49 4.24 6.74
C ALA A 216 -15.64 5.11 6.23
N GLY A 217 -15.31 6.03 5.30
CA GLY A 217 -16.25 6.90 4.60
C GLY A 217 -17.06 7.89 5.45
N TYR A 218 -16.51 8.37 6.57
CA TYR A 218 -17.16 9.39 7.40
C TYR A 218 -16.74 10.82 7.05
N PRO A 219 -17.69 11.73 6.79
CA PRO A 219 -17.40 13.16 6.67
C PRO A 219 -17.09 13.80 8.04
N ASN A 220 -16.51 15.00 7.99
CA ASN A 220 -15.69 15.59 9.06
C ASN A 220 -16.37 16.08 10.33
N SER A 221 -17.70 16.12 10.43
CA SER A 221 -18.36 16.79 11.55
C SER A 221 -18.10 16.13 12.91
N ASP A 222 -17.77 14.84 12.95
CA ASP A 222 -17.79 14.05 14.20
C ASP A 222 -16.46 13.31 14.49
N GLY A 223 -15.34 13.80 13.95
CA GLY A 223 -14.06 13.09 14.04
C GLY A 223 -13.91 11.96 13.02
N GLY A 224 -14.57 12.11 11.87
CA GLY A 224 -14.61 11.15 10.77
C GLY A 224 -13.30 10.97 10.00
N SER A 225 -13.33 10.05 9.04
CA SER A 225 -12.16 9.55 8.32
C SER A 225 -11.65 10.44 7.16
N CYS A 226 -12.36 11.53 6.87
CA CYS A 226 -12.12 12.35 5.67
C CYS A 226 -11.62 13.77 5.96
N GLN A 227 -10.78 13.94 7.00
CA GLN A 227 -10.36 15.25 7.53
C GLN A 227 -9.86 16.22 6.44
N GLY A 228 -10.47 17.41 6.38
CA GLY A 228 -10.10 18.50 5.46
C GLY A 228 -10.92 18.57 4.16
N ARG A 229 -11.73 17.56 3.82
CA ARG A 229 -12.64 17.62 2.66
C ARG A 229 -13.88 18.49 2.94
N GLN A 230 -14.29 19.26 1.93
CA GLN A 230 -15.47 20.12 1.98
C GLN A 230 -16.73 19.38 1.49
N PRO A 231 -17.92 19.67 2.04
CA PRO A 231 -19.19 19.09 1.60
C PRO A 231 -19.51 19.26 0.10
N SER A 232 -18.86 20.20 -0.57
CA SER A 232 -19.04 20.50 -2.01
C SER A 232 -18.44 19.45 -2.95
N TRP A 233 -17.66 18.50 -2.45
CA TRP A 233 -16.97 17.50 -3.29
C TRP A 233 -17.86 16.33 -3.69
N GLY A 234 -19.14 16.41 -3.36
CA GLY A 234 -20.14 15.43 -3.74
C GLY A 234 -20.14 14.20 -2.83
N PRO A 235 -21.24 13.44 -2.83
CA PRO A 235 -21.40 12.25 -2.00
C PRO A 235 -20.30 11.21 -2.27
N ASP A 236 -19.87 11.06 -3.51
CA ASP A 236 -18.98 9.97 -3.94
C ASP A 236 -17.53 10.15 -3.44
N SER A 237 -17.19 11.34 -2.93
CA SER A 237 -15.84 11.66 -2.45
C SER A 237 -15.40 10.96 -1.16
N TYR A 238 -16.27 10.11 -0.59
CA TYR A 238 -16.03 9.41 0.67
C TYR A 238 -16.12 7.89 0.57
N VAL A 239 -16.46 7.34 -0.60
CA VAL A 239 -16.73 5.92 -0.75
C VAL A 239 -15.46 5.09 -0.53
N VAL A 240 -15.62 3.95 0.16
CA VAL A 240 -14.59 2.90 0.18
C VAL A 240 -15.14 1.76 -0.67
N ASP A 241 -14.51 1.51 -1.82
CA ASP A 241 -14.89 0.46 -2.77
C ASP A 241 -13.92 -0.72 -2.68
N VAL A 242 -14.46 -1.93 -2.62
CA VAL A 242 -13.71 -3.18 -2.48
C VAL A 242 -14.22 -4.16 -3.52
N GLY A 243 -13.44 -4.39 -4.57
CA GLY A 243 -13.77 -5.26 -5.70
C GLY A 243 -13.86 -6.75 -5.37
N GLY A 244 -13.41 -7.17 -4.18
CA GLY A 244 -13.55 -8.52 -3.65
C GLY A 244 -14.23 -8.54 -2.28
N SER A 245 -13.68 -9.33 -1.36
CA SER A 245 -14.16 -9.46 0.02
C SER A 245 -13.49 -8.48 1.00
N ALA A 246 -14.22 -8.09 2.03
CA ALA A 246 -13.74 -7.30 3.17
C ALA A 246 -13.81 -8.11 4.48
N LEU A 247 -12.70 -8.16 5.23
CA LEU A 247 -12.60 -8.79 6.54
C LEU A 247 -12.23 -7.75 7.60
N LEU A 248 -13.10 -7.59 8.59
CA LEU A 248 -12.90 -6.74 9.76
C LEU A 248 -12.77 -7.63 11.00
N GLU A 249 -11.56 -7.79 11.52
CA GLU A 249 -11.25 -8.76 12.57
C GLU A 249 -10.62 -8.09 13.80
N GLY A 250 -11.04 -8.50 15.00
CA GLY A 250 -10.48 -8.08 16.28
C GLY A 250 -11.35 -7.09 17.04
N ASN A 251 -11.04 -6.90 18.33
CA ASN A 251 -11.93 -6.33 19.36
C ASN A 251 -12.11 -4.78 19.35
N GLY A 252 -11.83 -4.12 18.24
CA GLY A 252 -11.94 -2.66 18.11
C GLY A 252 -13.37 -2.16 17.88
N THR A 253 -13.47 -0.84 17.75
CA THR A 253 -14.67 -0.15 17.28
C THR A 253 -14.53 0.17 15.79
N PHE A 254 -15.49 -0.26 14.97
CA PHE A 254 -15.55 0.06 13.55
C PHE A 254 -16.75 0.95 13.27
N GLN A 255 -16.48 2.13 12.73
CA GLN A 255 -17.48 3.04 12.21
C GLN A 255 -17.48 2.90 10.69
N LEU A 256 -18.58 2.39 10.12
CA LEU A 256 -18.70 2.17 8.68
C LEU A 256 -19.80 3.04 8.09
N ARG A 257 -19.43 3.77 7.05
CA ARG A 257 -20.34 4.56 6.21
C ARG A 257 -19.83 4.50 4.77
N ARG A 258 -20.71 4.20 3.81
CA ARG A 258 -20.39 4.17 2.37
C ARG A 258 -19.23 3.22 2.03
N LEU A 259 -19.27 2.02 2.61
CA LEU A 259 -18.39 0.91 2.25
C LEU A 259 -19.12 0.00 1.25
N ASP A 260 -18.64 -0.08 0.02
CA ASP A 260 -19.13 -1.01 -1.00
C ASP A 260 -18.17 -2.19 -1.12
N VAL A 261 -18.72 -3.40 -1.05
CA VAL A 261 -17.96 -4.65 -1.10
C VAL A 261 -18.61 -5.57 -2.12
N ALA A 262 -17.88 -5.91 -3.18
CA ALA A 262 -18.42 -6.67 -4.30
C ALA A 262 -18.79 -8.13 -3.92
N GLU A 263 -18.09 -8.72 -2.95
CA GLU A 263 -18.31 -10.11 -2.54
C GLU A 263 -18.91 -10.21 -1.12
N TYR A 264 -18.07 -10.45 -0.11
CA TYR A 264 -18.49 -10.71 1.26
C TYR A 264 -17.88 -9.70 2.22
N LEU A 265 -18.69 -9.22 3.14
CA LEU A 265 -18.24 -8.49 4.33
C LEU A 265 -18.38 -9.42 5.54
N ALA A 266 -17.25 -9.66 6.23
CA ALA A 266 -17.19 -10.44 7.45
C ALA A 266 -16.65 -9.61 8.61
N CYS A 267 -17.40 -9.57 9.70
CA CYS A 267 -17.02 -8.99 10.98
C CYS A 267 -16.76 -10.13 11.99
N VAL A 268 -15.52 -10.25 12.48
CA VAL A 268 -15.07 -11.33 13.38
C VAL A 268 -14.48 -10.76 14.65
N ASP A 269 -14.94 -11.23 15.81
CA ASP A 269 -14.42 -10.87 17.14
C ASP A 269 -14.39 -9.35 17.41
N ASN A 270 -15.30 -8.59 16.80
CA ASN A 270 -15.37 -7.14 16.96
C ASN A 270 -15.99 -6.71 18.29
N GLY A 271 -15.46 -5.64 18.87
CA GLY A 271 -15.99 -5.06 20.10
C GLY A 271 -17.30 -4.31 19.83
N GLU A 272 -17.29 -3.44 18.82
CA GLU A 272 -18.46 -2.65 18.42
C GLU A 272 -18.41 -2.35 16.91
N ILE A 273 -19.50 -2.63 16.20
CA ILE A 273 -19.71 -2.19 14.82
C ILE A 273 -20.83 -1.14 14.82
N VAL A 274 -20.49 0.08 14.39
CA VAL A 274 -21.43 1.19 14.23
C VAL A 274 -21.64 1.42 12.74
N LEU A 275 -22.85 1.16 12.27
CA LEU A 275 -23.29 1.49 10.93
C LEU A 275 -24.04 2.83 10.97
N ASP A 276 -23.47 3.89 10.42
CA ASP A 276 -24.13 5.20 10.36
C ASP A 276 -24.84 5.39 9.02
N ALA A 277 -26.16 5.57 9.09
CA ALA A 277 -27.01 5.79 7.91
C ALA A 277 -26.77 7.16 7.27
N GLY A 278 -26.06 8.06 7.95
CA GLY A 278 -26.05 9.46 7.60
C GLY A 278 -27.43 10.09 7.76
N SER A 279 -27.58 11.31 7.24
CA SER A 279 -28.81 12.09 7.35
C SER A 279 -29.75 11.94 6.14
N GLY A 280 -29.37 11.17 5.12
CA GLY A 280 -30.08 11.06 3.85
C GLY A 280 -30.81 9.72 3.66
N PRO A 281 -32.03 9.70 3.08
CA PRO A 281 -32.82 8.48 2.89
C PRO A 281 -32.28 7.54 1.79
N ASP A 282 -31.34 7.99 0.95
CA ASP A 282 -30.88 7.29 -0.26
C ASP A 282 -29.38 6.91 -0.22
N GLU A 283 -28.69 7.04 0.92
CA GLU A 283 -27.28 6.66 1.02
C GLU A 283 -27.15 5.17 1.41
N PRO A 284 -26.66 4.28 0.53
CA PRO A 284 -26.35 2.91 0.93
C PRO A 284 -25.27 2.93 2.02
N LEU A 285 -25.65 2.42 3.19
CA LEU A 285 -24.87 2.34 4.42
C LEU A 285 -23.54 1.59 4.22
N VAL A 286 -23.69 0.34 3.82
CA VAL A 286 -22.66 -0.66 3.57
C VAL A 286 -23.31 -1.70 2.66
N THR A 287 -22.69 -2.03 1.54
CA THR A 287 -23.18 -3.04 0.59
C THR A 287 -22.21 -4.22 0.53
N ALA A 288 -22.74 -5.44 0.45
CA ALA A 288 -21.93 -6.66 0.35
C ALA A 288 -22.59 -7.65 -0.63
N GLY A 289 -21.98 -7.85 -1.80
CA GLY A 289 -22.53 -8.72 -2.83
C GLY A 289 -23.81 -8.16 -3.47
N LEU A 290 -24.37 -8.90 -4.43
CA LEU A 290 -25.60 -8.56 -5.16
C LEU A 290 -26.83 -8.47 -4.21
N GLY A 291 -26.94 -7.40 -3.43
CA GLY A 291 -28.07 -7.08 -2.58
C GLY A 291 -28.14 -7.80 -1.23
N ARG A 292 -27.03 -8.33 -0.70
CA ARG A 292 -27.00 -8.86 0.68
C ARG A 292 -26.48 -7.80 1.64
N ARG A 293 -27.15 -7.65 2.79
CA ARG A 293 -26.57 -6.89 3.90
C ARG A 293 -25.39 -7.72 4.43
N GLY A 294 -24.23 -7.09 4.62
CA GLY A 294 -23.04 -7.75 5.18
C GLY A 294 -23.35 -8.45 6.50
N GLN A 295 -22.59 -9.50 6.81
CA GLN A 295 -22.69 -10.17 8.12
C GLN A 295 -21.80 -9.41 9.11
N CYS A 296 -22.37 -8.31 9.58
CA CYS A 296 -22.00 -7.53 10.75
C CYS A 296 -23.34 -7.27 11.50
#